data_AF-A0AA86M8M7-F1
#
_entry.id   AF-A0AA86M8M7-F1
#
_cell.length_a   1.000
_cell.length_b   1.000
_cell.length_c   1.000
_cell.angle_alpha   90.00
_cell.angle_beta   90.00
_cell.angle_gamma   90.00
#
_symmetry.space_group_name_H-M   'P 1'
#
loop_
_entity.id
_entity.type
_entity.pdbx_description
1 polymer ?
#
loop_
_entity_poly.entity_id
_entity_poly.type
_entity_poly.pdbx_seq_one_letter_code
_entity_poly.pdbx_strand_id
1 'polypeptide(L)'
;MKFGTRLRTGLLVLASVGLLASCSAIKLGYNNSVTIAYTYLSSKVDFSAEQSSQIKTSLAEIVQWHRRNELPTLARELETARVALAANGNAVVPVSSEQVQALNQAIRDSLRRTADHAAPLIAKNMLTLTPAQIQEIQKALDKSNKEYQAERIQLSPTKQAQASAERMTERFERWLGNLNPAQKTLIATWSRNDINQAGEYFQKRVERQQQFMRLAQQASNQQIDAGSLSQEIAGLLNAWQTSASSAERNDNEKRQKVTIDLVVNVLNAATVDQRNKAAERAAGWAEDFQILARND
;
A
#
# COMPACT_ATOMS: atom_id res chain seq x y z
N MET A 1 -42.08 -3.44 37.89
CA MET A 1 -40.99 -2.44 37.71
C MET A 1 -39.59 -2.99 37.34
N LYS A 2 -39.34 -4.31 37.30
CA LYS A 2 -37.99 -4.86 37.01
C LYS A 2 -37.69 -5.15 35.51
N PHE A 3 -38.71 -5.14 34.66
CA PHE A 3 -38.56 -5.41 33.21
C PHE A 3 -38.03 -4.19 32.42
N GLY A 4 -38.46 -2.97 32.77
CA GLY A 4 -38.03 -1.74 32.09
C GLY A 4 -36.56 -1.37 32.34
N THR A 5 -36.00 -1.76 33.49
CA THR A 5 -34.59 -1.52 33.82
C THR A 5 -33.67 -2.41 32.99
N ARG A 6 -34.00 -3.70 32.82
CA ARG A 6 -33.20 -4.66 32.02
C ARG A 6 -33.17 -4.32 30.53
N LEU A 7 -34.27 -3.79 29.98
CA LEU A 7 -34.34 -3.33 28.59
C LEU A 7 -33.49 -2.06 28.37
N ARG A 8 -33.46 -1.14 29.35
CA ARG A 8 -32.62 0.07 29.32
C ARG A 8 -31.12 -0.24 29.46
N THR A 9 -30.74 -1.18 30.34
CA THR A 9 -29.33 -1.62 30.44
C THR A 9 -28.88 -2.37 29.19
N GLY A 10 -29.77 -3.16 28.57
CA GLY A 10 -29.50 -3.82 27.28
C GLY A 10 -29.28 -2.83 26.13
N LEU A 11 -30.10 -1.77 26.04
CA LEU A 11 -29.95 -0.72 25.03
C LEU A 11 -28.67 0.10 25.23
N LEU A 12 -28.28 0.37 26.48
CA LEU A 12 -27.04 1.09 26.79
C LEU A 12 -25.78 0.26 26.46
N VAL A 13 -25.81 -1.06 26.72
CA VAL A 13 -24.71 -1.96 26.36
C VAL A 13 -24.63 -2.15 24.84
N LEU A 14 -25.75 -2.27 24.12
CA LEU A 14 -25.76 -2.28 22.66
C LEU A 14 -25.31 -0.96 22.04
N ALA A 15 -25.69 0.19 22.63
CA ALA A 15 -25.18 1.51 22.22
C ALA A 15 -23.67 1.65 22.48
N SER A 16 -23.17 1.08 23.59
CA SER A 16 -21.74 1.07 23.94
C SER A 16 -20.93 0.16 23.00
N VAL A 17 -21.48 -0.99 22.59
CA VAL A 17 -20.87 -1.88 21.60
C VAL A 17 -20.94 -1.27 20.18
N GLY A 18 -22.00 -0.51 19.87
CA GLY A 18 -22.08 0.29 18.63
C GLY A 18 -21.04 1.41 18.55
N LEU A 19 -20.69 2.02 19.69
CA LEU A 19 -19.61 3.02 19.77
C LEU A 19 -18.21 2.39 19.61
N LEU A 20 -18.03 1.13 20.05
CA LEU A 20 -16.77 0.37 19.91
C LEU A 20 -16.59 -0.23 18.50
N ALA A 21 -17.62 -0.25 17.66
CA ALA A 21 -17.55 -0.70 16.26
C ALA A 21 -16.87 0.30 15.31
N SER A 22 -16.39 1.45 15.82
CA SER A 22 -15.78 2.53 15.03
C SER A 22 -14.25 2.58 15.10
N CYS A 23 -13.59 1.54 15.60
CA CYS A 23 -12.13 1.41 15.48
C CYS A 23 -11.78 1.17 14.01
N SER A 24 -11.62 2.26 13.26
CA SER A 24 -11.05 2.19 11.93
C SER A 24 -9.69 1.52 12.00
N ALA A 25 -9.53 0.41 11.28
CA ALA A 25 -8.25 -0.26 11.13
C ALA A 25 -7.17 0.69 10.57
N ILE A 26 -7.57 1.70 9.79
CA ILE A 26 -6.67 2.75 9.30
C ILE A 26 -6.15 3.58 10.46
N LYS A 27 -7.05 4.13 11.29
CA LYS A 27 -6.65 4.94 12.45
C LYS A 27 -5.78 4.14 13.42
N LEU A 28 -6.16 2.90 13.72
CA LEU A 28 -5.39 2.00 14.57
C LEU A 28 -3.99 1.74 13.98
N GLY A 29 -3.92 1.43 12.69
CA GLY A 29 -2.67 1.20 11.98
C GLY A 29 -1.76 2.42 11.97
N TYR A 30 -2.30 3.60 11.66
CA TYR A 30 -1.52 4.85 11.62
C TYR A 30 -1.02 5.29 12.99
N ASN A 31 -1.82 5.12 14.06
CA ASN A 31 -1.41 5.48 15.41
C ASN A 31 -0.36 4.51 15.99
N ASN A 32 -0.20 3.32 15.42
CA ASN A 32 0.81 2.33 15.82
C ASN A 32 1.89 2.10 14.75
N SER A 33 1.92 2.91 13.69
CA SER A 33 2.74 2.66 12.50
C SER A 33 4.24 2.66 12.80
N VAL A 34 4.71 3.55 13.68
CA VAL A 34 6.11 3.59 14.13
C VAL A 34 6.50 2.29 14.83
N THR A 35 5.66 1.81 15.76
CA THR A 35 5.89 0.56 16.48
C THR A 35 5.90 -0.63 15.52
N ILE A 36 4.90 -0.72 14.62
CA ILE A 36 4.80 -1.80 13.64
C ILE A 36 6.03 -1.82 12.72
N ALA A 37 6.42 -0.66 12.18
CA ALA A 37 7.57 -0.53 11.30
C ALA A 37 8.88 -0.88 12.04
N TYR A 38 9.07 -0.37 13.26
CA TYR A 38 10.24 -0.69 14.07
C TYR A 38 10.31 -2.19 14.39
N THR A 39 9.22 -2.81 14.86
CA THR A 39 9.18 -4.25 15.15
C THR A 39 9.48 -5.09 13.91
N TYR A 40 9.02 -4.66 12.73
CA TYR A 40 9.38 -5.33 11.49
C TYR A 40 10.90 -5.24 11.23
N LEU A 41 11.50 -4.06 11.34
CA LEU A 41 12.93 -3.87 11.12
C LEU A 41 13.78 -4.65 12.14
N SER A 42 13.45 -4.58 13.43
CA SER A 42 14.18 -5.27 14.50
C SER A 42 14.01 -6.80 14.46
N SER A 43 13.03 -7.31 13.72
CA SER A 43 12.91 -8.76 13.45
C SER A 43 13.90 -9.27 12.40
N LYS A 44 14.64 -8.37 11.74
CA LYS A 44 15.58 -8.67 10.66
C LYS A 44 17.02 -8.31 10.99
N VAL A 45 17.22 -7.30 11.83
CA VAL A 45 18.53 -6.75 12.19
C VAL A 45 18.56 -6.50 13.69
N ASP A 46 19.67 -6.85 14.35
CA ASP A 46 19.88 -6.55 15.76
C ASP A 46 20.46 -5.13 15.93
N PHE A 47 19.61 -4.18 16.35
CA PHE A 47 20.00 -2.77 16.51
C PHE A 47 20.47 -2.47 17.94
N SER A 48 21.51 -1.64 18.08
CA SER A 48 21.90 -1.10 19.38
C SER A 48 20.80 -0.22 19.99
N ALA A 49 20.90 0.13 21.27
CA ALA A 49 19.94 1.02 21.92
C ALA A 49 19.89 2.41 21.24
N GLU A 50 21.05 2.93 20.85
CA GLU A 50 21.22 4.21 20.16
C GLU A 50 20.60 4.18 18.77
N GLN A 51 20.92 3.14 17.96
CA GLN A 51 20.31 2.94 16.65
C GLN A 51 18.79 2.79 16.75
N SER A 52 18.31 2.05 17.74
CA SER A 52 16.88 1.83 17.98
C SER A 52 16.14 3.15 18.26
N SER A 53 16.72 4.01 19.10
CA SER A 53 16.18 5.34 19.37
C SER A 53 16.15 6.22 18.12
N GLN A 54 17.24 6.20 17.33
CA GLN A 54 17.34 6.99 16.11
C GLN A 54 16.35 6.53 15.03
N ILE A 55 16.20 5.23 14.83
CA ILE A 55 15.25 4.66 13.86
C ILE A 55 13.83 5.02 14.24
N LYS A 56 13.45 4.89 15.52
CA LYS A 56 12.10 5.28 15.99
C LYS A 56 11.83 6.77 15.77
N THR A 57 12.81 7.62 16.05
CA THR A 57 12.71 9.07 15.79
C THR A 57 12.50 9.35 14.30
N SER A 58 13.29 8.70 13.44
CA SER A 58 13.20 8.86 11.98
C SER A 58 11.85 8.37 11.44
N LEU A 59 11.35 7.23 11.92
CA LEU A 59 10.04 6.72 11.56
C LEU A 59 8.92 7.65 12.02
N ALA A 60 9.00 8.21 13.23
CA ALA A 60 8.02 9.17 13.74
C ALA A 60 7.98 10.44 12.88
N GLU A 61 9.14 10.95 12.47
CA GLU A 61 9.24 12.12 11.58
C GLU A 61 8.58 11.85 10.22
N ILE A 62 8.89 10.72 9.58
CA ILE A 62 8.27 10.32 8.29
C ILE A 62 6.75 10.21 8.44
N VAL A 63 6.27 9.56 9.49
CA VAL A 63 4.82 9.36 9.73
C VAL A 63 4.14 10.70 9.99
N GLN A 64 4.73 11.58 10.80
CA GLN A 64 4.17 12.90 11.08
C GLN A 64 4.11 13.76 9.82
N TRP A 65 5.19 13.77 9.03
CA TRP A 65 5.21 14.47 7.75
C TRP A 65 4.13 13.94 6.80
N HIS A 66 4.00 12.62 6.67
CA HIS A 66 2.99 12.01 5.81
C HIS A 66 1.56 12.35 6.27
N ARG A 67 1.31 12.36 7.60
CA ARG A 67 0.02 12.77 8.16
C ARG A 67 -0.32 14.21 7.78
N ARG A 68 0.63 15.13 7.90
CA ARG A 68 0.41 16.56 7.64
C ARG A 68 0.30 16.90 6.15
N ASN A 69 1.10 16.25 5.29
CA ASN A 69 1.26 16.66 3.89
C ASN A 69 0.48 15.77 2.91
N GLU A 70 0.43 14.46 3.15
CA GLU A 70 -0.10 13.50 2.18
C GLU A 70 -1.53 13.05 2.49
N LEU A 71 -1.87 12.84 3.77
CA LEU A 71 -3.23 12.42 4.13
C LEU A 71 -4.33 13.42 3.71
N PRO A 72 -4.17 14.75 3.83
CA PRO A 72 -5.17 15.69 3.32
C PRO A 72 -5.36 15.60 1.81
N THR A 73 -4.25 15.42 1.07
CA THR A 73 -4.27 15.25 -0.39
C THR A 73 -5.02 13.98 -0.76
N LEU A 74 -4.69 12.85 -0.13
CA LEU A 74 -5.34 11.57 -0.38
C LEU A 74 -6.81 11.56 0.06
N ALA A 75 -7.17 12.30 1.11
CA ALA A 75 -8.56 12.46 1.54
C ALA A 75 -9.41 13.18 0.47
N ARG A 76 -8.84 14.21 -0.18
CA ARG A 76 -9.50 14.89 -1.30
C ARG A 76 -9.68 13.96 -2.50
N GLU A 77 -8.68 13.15 -2.83
CA GLU A 77 -8.81 12.17 -3.93
C GLU A 77 -9.84 11.08 -3.63
N LEU A 78 -9.95 10.64 -2.37
CA LEU A 78 -11.00 9.73 -1.93
C LEU A 78 -12.39 10.36 -2.02
N GLU A 79 -12.53 11.65 -1.75
CA GLU A 79 -13.81 12.36 -1.91
C GLU A 79 -14.19 12.49 -3.40
N THR A 80 -13.23 12.78 -4.28
CA THR A 80 -13.43 12.72 -5.74
C THR A 80 -13.89 11.32 -6.17
N ALA A 81 -13.22 10.28 -5.67
CA ALA A 81 -13.59 8.89 -5.96
C ALA A 81 -14.98 8.55 -5.41
N ARG A 82 -15.35 9.04 -4.23
CA ARG A 82 -16.69 8.86 -3.64
C ARG A 82 -17.76 9.39 -4.58
N VAL A 83 -17.60 10.60 -5.10
CA VAL A 83 -18.55 11.23 -6.03
C VAL A 83 -18.67 10.42 -7.32
N ALA A 84 -17.54 9.96 -7.88
CA ALA A 84 -17.54 9.13 -9.08
C ALA A 84 -18.19 7.74 -8.86
N LEU A 85 -18.06 7.18 -7.65
CA LEU A 85 -18.60 5.87 -7.31
C LEU A 85 -20.09 5.90 -6.97
N ALA A 86 -20.58 6.97 -6.35
CA ALA A 86 -21.97 7.08 -5.89
C ALA A 86 -22.98 6.89 -7.04
N ALA A 87 -24.02 6.10 -6.78
CA ALA A 87 -25.14 5.99 -7.71
C ALA A 87 -25.98 7.28 -7.70
N ASN A 88 -26.58 7.62 -8.84
CA ASN A 88 -27.56 8.69 -8.95
C ASN A 88 -28.96 8.08 -8.98
N GLY A 89 -29.60 7.99 -7.80
CA GLY A 89 -30.83 7.23 -7.62
C GLY A 89 -30.62 5.75 -7.91
N ASN A 90 -31.38 5.19 -8.86
CA ASN A 90 -31.29 3.78 -9.24
C ASN A 90 -30.34 3.52 -10.42
N ALA A 91 -29.54 4.52 -10.82
CA ALA A 91 -28.62 4.41 -11.94
C ALA A 91 -27.16 4.60 -11.49
N VAL A 92 -26.27 3.79 -12.06
CA VAL A 92 -24.82 3.96 -11.90
C VAL A 92 -24.30 4.81 -13.05
N VAL A 93 -23.51 5.84 -12.73
CA VAL A 93 -22.78 6.61 -13.76
C VAL A 93 -21.51 5.82 -14.10
N PRO A 94 -21.22 5.54 -15.38
CA PRO A 94 -20.00 4.84 -15.76
C PRO A 94 -18.75 5.56 -15.26
N VAL A 95 -17.86 4.83 -14.60
CA VAL A 95 -16.51 5.30 -14.27
C VAL A 95 -15.67 5.22 -15.54
N SER A 96 -14.90 6.27 -15.82
CA SER A 96 -14.02 6.31 -16.98
C SER A 96 -12.58 5.88 -16.65
N SER A 97 -11.81 5.50 -17.68
CA SER A 97 -10.38 5.20 -17.54
C SER A 97 -9.59 6.39 -17.01
N GLU A 98 -9.95 7.60 -17.43
CA GLU A 98 -9.27 8.84 -17.06
C GLU A 98 -9.43 9.12 -15.56
N GLN A 99 -10.61 8.85 -14.99
CA GLN A 99 -10.85 8.98 -13.55
C GLN A 99 -9.97 8.02 -12.74
N VAL A 100 -9.90 6.75 -13.15
CA VAL A 100 -9.05 5.74 -12.49
C VAL A 100 -7.57 6.09 -12.65
N GLN A 101 -7.17 6.55 -13.83
CA GLN A 101 -5.80 6.97 -14.11
C GLN A 101 -5.40 8.18 -13.27
N ALA A 102 -6.26 9.18 -13.14
CA ALA A 102 -6.02 10.37 -12.32
C ALA A 102 -5.83 10.01 -10.84
N LEU A 103 -6.70 9.17 -10.27
CA LEU A 103 -6.55 8.69 -8.89
C LEU A 103 -5.23 7.93 -8.70
N ASN A 104 -4.92 7.01 -9.63
CA ASN A 104 -3.66 6.29 -9.58
C ASN A 104 -2.45 7.23 -9.68
N GLN A 105 -2.49 8.26 -10.53
CA GLN A 105 -1.42 9.25 -10.64
C GLN A 105 -1.25 10.05 -9.34
N ALA A 106 -2.34 10.48 -8.70
CA ALA A 106 -2.28 11.20 -7.44
C ALA A 106 -1.65 10.36 -6.31
N ILE A 107 -1.97 9.07 -6.24
CA ILE A 107 -1.33 8.13 -5.31
C ILE A 107 0.17 8.00 -5.62
N ARG A 108 0.54 7.89 -6.90
CA ARG A 108 1.93 7.79 -7.33
C ARG A 108 2.75 9.03 -6.96
N ASP A 109 2.18 10.21 -7.15
CA ASP A 109 2.82 11.47 -6.77
C ASP A 109 2.99 11.61 -5.25
N SER A 110 2.01 11.11 -4.47
CA SER A 110 2.10 11.05 -3.01
C SER A 110 3.22 10.13 -2.53
N LEU A 111 3.33 8.94 -3.13
CA LEU A 111 4.44 8.01 -2.87
C LEU A 111 5.80 8.63 -3.21
N ARG A 112 5.89 9.39 -4.31
CA ARG A 112 7.13 10.09 -4.70
C ARG A 112 7.57 11.10 -3.66
N ARG A 113 6.68 12.01 -3.26
CA ARG A 113 6.99 13.03 -2.25
C ARG A 113 7.35 12.40 -0.91
N THR A 114 6.69 11.30 -0.54
CA THR A 114 7.01 10.52 0.65
C THR A 114 8.41 9.91 0.58
N ALA A 115 8.78 9.34 -0.56
CA ALA A 115 10.13 8.80 -0.77
C ALA A 115 11.19 9.91 -0.69
N ASP A 116 10.95 11.04 -1.33
CA ASP A 116 11.85 12.19 -1.34
C ASP A 116 12.07 12.73 0.09
N HIS A 117 11.02 12.77 0.91
CA HIS A 117 11.10 13.18 2.31
C HIS A 117 11.78 12.13 3.21
N ALA A 118 11.49 10.85 3.01
CA ALA A 118 12.02 9.77 3.84
C ALA A 118 13.50 9.47 3.56
N ALA A 119 13.97 9.72 2.34
CA ALA A 119 15.32 9.38 1.90
C ALA A 119 16.46 9.90 2.81
N PRO A 120 16.51 11.19 3.20
CA PRO A 120 17.57 11.68 4.09
C PRO A 120 17.54 11.03 5.48
N LEU A 121 16.34 10.71 5.98
CA LEU A 121 16.17 10.02 7.26
C LEU A 121 16.64 8.56 7.18
N ILE A 122 16.35 7.88 6.07
CA ILE A 122 16.85 6.52 5.83
C ILE A 122 18.38 6.55 5.68
N ALA A 123 18.94 7.51 4.94
CA ALA A 123 20.38 7.69 4.76
C ALA A 123 21.10 7.83 6.10
N LYS A 124 20.57 8.68 6.98
CA LYS A 124 21.09 8.89 8.34
C LYS A 124 21.17 7.58 9.14
N ASN A 125 20.15 6.72 9.05
CA ASN A 125 20.16 5.43 9.72
C ASN A 125 21.11 4.43 9.05
N MET A 126 21.15 4.42 7.71
CA MET A 126 22.01 3.52 6.94
C MET A 126 23.51 3.76 7.22
N LEU A 127 23.92 5.01 7.46
CA LEU A 127 25.30 5.35 7.85
C LEU A 127 25.73 4.77 9.20
N THR A 128 24.79 4.34 10.04
CA THR A 128 25.09 3.73 11.34
C THR A 128 25.18 2.21 11.29
N LEU A 129 24.90 1.59 10.15
CA LEU A 129 24.91 0.13 10.01
C LEU A 129 26.33 -0.43 10.11
N THR A 130 26.46 -1.54 10.82
CA THR A 130 27.71 -2.31 10.91
C THR A 130 27.79 -3.36 9.80
N PRO A 131 29.00 -3.86 9.47
CA PRO A 131 29.14 -4.96 8.51
C PRO A 131 28.35 -6.22 8.90
N ALA A 132 28.22 -6.53 10.20
CA ALA A 132 27.42 -7.65 10.69
C ALA A 132 25.92 -7.44 10.39
N GLN A 133 25.39 -6.25 10.67
CA GLN A 133 24.00 -5.89 10.39
C GLN A 133 23.69 -5.94 8.89
N ILE A 134 24.64 -5.54 8.03
CA ILE A 134 24.49 -5.66 6.58
C ILE A 134 24.34 -7.13 6.16
N GLN A 135 25.08 -8.05 6.77
CA GLN A 135 24.91 -9.50 6.51
C GLN A 135 23.54 -10.02 6.98
N GLU A 136 23.02 -9.55 8.11
CA GLU A 136 21.68 -9.89 8.58
C GLU A 136 20.60 -9.44 7.60
N ILE A 137 20.72 -8.22 7.08
CA ILE A 137 19.85 -7.71 6.01
C ILE A 137 19.91 -8.62 4.79
N GLN A 138 21.11 -8.96 4.29
CA GLN A 138 21.25 -9.84 3.12
C GLN A 138 20.53 -11.18 3.33
N LYS A 139 20.72 -11.80 4.50
CA LYS A 139 20.07 -13.07 4.87
C LYS A 139 18.54 -12.93 4.90
N ALA A 140 18.02 -11.83 5.44
CA ALA A 140 16.59 -11.54 5.44
C ALA A 140 16.03 -11.37 4.02
N LEU A 141 16.75 -10.68 3.14
CA LEU A 141 16.39 -10.50 1.74
C LEU A 141 16.38 -11.85 1.00
N ASP A 142 17.40 -12.68 1.20
CA ASP A 142 17.51 -14.01 0.56
C ASP A 142 16.37 -14.94 1.00
N LYS A 143 16.01 -14.93 2.29
CA LYS A 143 14.86 -15.68 2.80
C LYS A 143 13.57 -15.23 2.13
N SER A 144 13.30 -13.92 2.09
CA SER A 144 12.12 -13.36 1.43
C SER A 144 12.08 -13.69 -0.07
N ASN A 145 13.24 -13.76 -0.73
CA ASN A 145 13.33 -14.11 -2.15
C ASN A 145 12.95 -15.57 -2.42
N LYS A 146 13.34 -16.49 -1.53
CA LYS A 146 12.97 -17.90 -1.61
C LYS A 146 11.46 -18.09 -1.39
N GLU A 147 10.90 -17.41 -0.40
CA GLU A 147 9.45 -17.42 -0.12
C GLU A 147 8.66 -16.89 -1.32
N TYR A 148 9.06 -15.75 -1.88
CA TYR A 148 8.41 -15.19 -3.08
C TYR A 148 8.43 -16.17 -4.25
N GLN A 149 9.58 -16.79 -4.55
CA GLN A 149 9.68 -17.74 -5.65
C GLN A 149 8.75 -18.94 -5.45
N ALA A 150 8.72 -19.51 -4.24
CA ALA A 150 7.85 -20.64 -3.91
C ALA A 150 6.37 -20.29 -4.06
N GLU A 151 5.96 -19.12 -3.59
CA GLU A 151 4.55 -18.69 -3.57
C GLU A 151 4.05 -18.10 -4.89
N ARG A 152 4.94 -17.63 -5.77
CA ARG A 152 4.56 -16.83 -6.95
C ARG A 152 5.09 -17.35 -8.28
N ILE A 153 6.24 -18.01 -8.31
CA ILE A 153 6.94 -18.37 -9.56
C ILE A 153 6.94 -19.89 -9.77
N GLN A 154 7.19 -20.67 -8.73
CA GLN A 154 7.36 -22.12 -8.80
C GLN A 154 6.01 -22.88 -8.83
N LEU A 155 4.89 -22.16 -8.87
CA LEU A 155 3.56 -22.74 -9.03
C LEU A 155 3.29 -23.05 -10.51
N SER A 156 2.41 -24.02 -10.79
CA SER A 156 1.92 -24.26 -12.15
C SER A 156 1.18 -23.02 -12.69
N PRO A 157 1.17 -22.77 -14.02
CA PRO A 157 0.48 -21.62 -14.61
C PRO A 157 -0.98 -21.46 -14.15
N THR A 158 -1.71 -22.58 -14.02
CA THR A 158 -3.09 -22.59 -13.50
C THR A 158 -3.17 -22.11 -12.06
N LYS A 159 -2.26 -22.58 -11.17
CA LYS A 159 -2.22 -22.14 -9.77
C LYS A 159 -1.81 -20.68 -9.64
N GLN A 160 -0.91 -20.19 -10.49
CA GLN A 160 -0.55 -18.77 -10.53
C GLN A 160 -1.76 -17.90 -10.90
N ALA A 161 -2.47 -18.25 -11.99
CA ALA A 161 -3.66 -17.52 -12.43
C ALA A 161 -4.79 -17.56 -11.38
N GLN A 162 -4.99 -18.69 -10.70
CA GLN A 162 -5.95 -18.80 -9.60
C GLN A 162 -5.57 -17.87 -8.45
N ALA A 163 -4.32 -17.93 -7.97
CA ALA A 163 -3.88 -17.09 -6.88
C ALA A 163 -3.95 -15.59 -7.24
N SER A 164 -3.68 -15.21 -8.50
CA SER A 164 -3.87 -13.82 -8.99
C SER A 164 -5.34 -13.42 -8.98
N ALA A 165 -6.26 -14.29 -9.41
CA ALA A 165 -7.70 -14.04 -9.37
C ALA A 165 -8.23 -13.88 -7.94
N GLU A 166 -7.79 -14.73 -7.01
CA GLU A 166 -8.17 -14.67 -5.59
C GLU A 166 -7.74 -13.33 -4.98
N ARG A 167 -6.47 -12.94 -5.14
CA ARG A 167 -5.96 -11.65 -4.64
C ARG A 167 -6.69 -10.45 -5.23
N MET A 168 -7.05 -10.52 -6.50
CA MET A 168 -7.80 -9.44 -7.15
C MET A 168 -9.26 -9.40 -6.68
N THR A 169 -9.87 -10.56 -6.46
CA THR A 169 -11.21 -10.70 -5.88
C THR A 169 -11.26 -10.06 -4.50
N GLU A 170 -10.34 -10.42 -3.59
CA GLU A 170 -10.28 -9.83 -2.24
C GLU A 170 -10.13 -8.31 -2.25
N ARG A 171 -9.37 -7.76 -3.22
CA ARG A 171 -9.22 -6.31 -3.40
C ARG A 171 -10.54 -5.65 -3.76
N PHE A 172 -11.29 -6.21 -4.71
CA PHE A 172 -12.60 -5.67 -5.08
C PHE A 172 -13.64 -5.89 -3.97
N GLU A 173 -13.66 -7.05 -3.31
CA GLU A 173 -14.62 -7.37 -2.25
C GLU A 173 -14.49 -6.45 -1.04
N ARG A 174 -13.27 -5.97 -0.75
CA ARG A 174 -13.04 -4.93 0.27
C ARG A 174 -13.86 -3.67 0.02
N TRP A 175 -14.11 -3.31 -1.24
CA TRP A 175 -14.83 -2.10 -1.64
C TRP A 175 -16.29 -2.37 -1.98
N LEU A 176 -16.56 -3.39 -2.79
CA LEU A 176 -17.87 -3.67 -3.36
C LEU A 176 -18.68 -4.67 -2.52
N GLY A 177 -18.06 -5.39 -1.58
CA GLY A 177 -18.66 -6.61 -1.01
C GLY A 177 -18.65 -7.76 -2.00
N ASN A 178 -19.52 -8.75 -1.82
CA ASN A 178 -19.56 -9.96 -2.65
C ASN A 178 -19.64 -9.63 -4.15
N LEU A 179 -18.75 -10.21 -4.95
CA LEU A 179 -18.75 -9.99 -6.40
C LEU A 179 -19.79 -10.85 -7.12
N ASN A 180 -20.44 -10.26 -8.13
CA ASN A 180 -21.37 -10.95 -9.00
C ASN A 180 -20.65 -11.83 -10.05
N PRO A 181 -21.35 -12.74 -10.76
CA PRO A 181 -20.72 -13.63 -11.74
C PRO A 181 -19.96 -12.89 -12.84
N ALA A 182 -20.49 -11.77 -13.36
CA ALA A 182 -19.83 -10.99 -14.41
C ALA A 182 -18.48 -10.42 -13.94
N GLN A 183 -18.44 -9.86 -12.72
CA GLN A 183 -17.21 -9.36 -12.10
C GLN A 183 -16.17 -10.47 -11.91
N LYS A 184 -16.59 -11.66 -11.45
CA LYS A 184 -15.70 -12.82 -11.29
C LYS A 184 -15.12 -13.30 -12.63
N THR A 185 -15.92 -13.31 -13.70
CA THR A 185 -15.46 -13.66 -15.05
C THR A 185 -14.44 -12.65 -15.59
N LEU A 186 -14.64 -11.35 -15.35
CA LEU A 186 -13.66 -10.31 -15.71
C LEU A 186 -12.31 -10.56 -15.02
N ILE A 187 -12.33 -10.82 -13.71
CA ILE A 187 -11.11 -11.10 -12.92
C ILE A 187 -10.41 -12.38 -13.38
N ALA A 188 -11.16 -13.46 -13.63
CA ALA A 188 -10.61 -14.73 -14.11
C ALA A 188 -10.01 -14.62 -15.53
N THR A 189 -10.54 -13.73 -16.37
CA THR A 189 -9.99 -13.46 -17.70
C THR A 189 -8.71 -12.65 -17.60
N TRP A 190 -8.70 -11.61 -16.76
CA TRP A 190 -7.49 -10.83 -16.47
C TRP A 190 -6.37 -11.70 -15.88
N SER A 191 -6.67 -12.59 -14.93
CA SER A 191 -5.64 -13.37 -14.25
C SER A 191 -4.92 -14.38 -15.13
N ARG A 192 -5.59 -14.91 -16.16
CA ARG A 192 -4.96 -15.79 -17.17
C ARG A 192 -3.90 -15.06 -18.01
N ASN A 193 -4.02 -13.75 -18.13
CA ASN A 193 -3.05 -12.90 -18.85
C ASN A 193 -1.94 -12.35 -17.93
N ASP A 194 -2.04 -12.58 -16.61
CA ASP A 194 -1.10 -12.10 -15.58
C ASP A 194 0.10 -13.04 -15.33
N ILE A 195 0.10 -14.22 -15.96
CA ILE A 195 1.00 -15.36 -15.62
C ILE A 195 2.50 -15.04 -15.80
N ASN A 196 2.88 -14.07 -16.64
CA ASN A 196 4.29 -13.71 -16.85
C ASN A 196 4.80 -12.56 -15.97
N GLN A 197 3.95 -11.93 -15.15
CA GLN A 197 4.38 -10.76 -14.41
C GLN A 197 5.24 -11.10 -13.20
N ALA A 198 4.97 -12.22 -12.52
CA ALA A 198 5.62 -12.54 -11.25
C ALA A 198 7.15 -12.69 -11.36
N GLY A 199 7.64 -13.26 -12.47
CA GLY A 199 9.07 -13.44 -12.75
C GLY A 199 9.79 -12.13 -13.05
N GLU A 200 9.22 -11.27 -13.88
CA GLU A 200 9.80 -9.95 -14.16
C GLU A 200 9.79 -9.02 -12.95
N TYR A 201 8.68 -9.02 -12.17
CA TYR A 201 8.65 -8.31 -10.89
C TYR A 201 9.75 -8.78 -9.96
N PHE A 202 10.02 -10.10 -9.94
CA PHE A 202 11.07 -10.68 -9.12
C PHE A 202 12.47 -10.22 -9.56
N GLN A 203 12.75 -10.20 -10.86
CA GLN A 203 14.02 -9.69 -11.39
C GLN A 203 14.28 -8.24 -10.95
N LYS A 204 13.32 -7.33 -11.21
CA LYS A 204 13.41 -5.94 -10.76
C LYS A 204 13.55 -5.81 -9.25
N ARG A 205 12.89 -6.70 -8.50
CA ARG A 205 12.96 -6.73 -7.04
C ARG A 205 14.37 -7.11 -6.57
N VAL A 206 15.01 -8.12 -7.18
CA VAL A 206 16.39 -8.53 -6.87
C VAL A 206 17.40 -7.44 -7.25
N GLU A 207 17.24 -6.80 -8.42
CA GLU A 207 18.09 -5.69 -8.83
C GLU A 207 18.06 -4.52 -7.84
N ARG A 208 16.86 -4.14 -7.37
CA ARG A 208 16.70 -3.12 -6.33
C ARG A 208 17.32 -3.52 -5.00
N GLN A 209 17.21 -4.79 -4.61
CA GLN A 209 17.88 -5.30 -3.42
C GLN A 209 19.39 -5.22 -3.54
N GLN A 210 19.96 -5.58 -4.70
CA GLN A 210 21.40 -5.46 -4.93
C GLN A 210 21.86 -3.99 -4.90
N GLN A 211 21.08 -3.06 -5.46
CA GLN A 211 21.33 -1.62 -5.35
C GLN A 211 21.32 -1.16 -3.89
N PHE A 212 20.29 -1.54 -3.12
CA PHE A 212 20.19 -1.25 -1.69
C PHE A 212 21.42 -1.75 -0.92
N MET A 213 21.85 -2.99 -1.18
CA MET A 213 22.99 -3.61 -0.50
C MET A 213 24.31 -2.93 -0.85
N ARG A 214 24.48 -2.46 -2.09
CA ARG A 214 25.65 -1.65 -2.46
C ARG A 214 25.70 -0.33 -1.69
N LEU A 215 24.57 0.37 -1.60
CA LEU A 215 24.48 1.63 -0.84
C LEU A 215 24.77 1.40 0.65
N ALA A 216 24.20 0.34 1.24
CA ALA A 216 24.48 -0.01 2.64
C ALA A 216 25.97 -0.31 2.86
N GLN A 217 26.62 -1.03 1.95
CA GLN A 217 28.05 -1.33 2.03
C GLN A 217 28.91 -0.08 1.88
N GLN A 218 28.60 0.80 0.93
CA GLN A 218 29.29 2.08 0.75
C GLN A 218 29.13 2.96 1.99
N ALA A 219 27.93 3.04 2.57
CA ALA A 219 27.65 3.79 3.78
C ALA A 219 28.47 3.26 4.97
N SER A 220 28.46 1.94 5.20
CA SER A 220 29.24 1.32 6.29
C SER A 220 30.75 1.47 6.12
N ASN A 221 31.24 1.51 4.89
CA ASN A 221 32.66 1.73 4.58
C ASN A 221 33.05 3.21 4.51
N GLN A 222 32.12 4.15 4.78
CA GLN A 222 32.35 5.60 4.66
C GLN A 222 32.80 6.03 3.25
N GLN A 223 32.32 5.32 2.22
CA GLN A 223 32.65 5.56 0.81
C GLN A 223 31.63 6.47 0.09
N ILE A 224 30.61 6.94 0.80
CA ILE A 224 29.56 7.83 0.29
C ILE A 224 29.16 8.80 1.40
N ASP A 225 29.02 10.08 1.07
CA ASP A 225 28.56 11.09 2.02
C ASP A 225 27.03 11.04 2.20
N ALA A 226 26.54 11.67 3.27
CA ALA A 226 25.12 11.64 3.62
C ALA A 226 24.20 12.26 2.56
N GLY A 227 24.66 13.32 1.86
CA GLY A 227 23.89 13.99 0.82
C GLY A 227 23.73 13.11 -0.42
N SER A 228 24.85 12.57 -0.91
CA SER A 228 24.85 11.64 -2.05
C SER A 228 24.05 10.37 -1.73
N LEU A 229 24.22 9.81 -0.53
CA LEU A 229 23.45 8.63 -0.10
C LEU A 229 21.94 8.91 -0.06
N SER A 230 21.53 10.08 0.41
CA SER A 230 20.12 10.48 0.40
C SER A 230 19.56 10.55 -1.03
N GLN A 231 20.32 11.09 -1.98
CA GLN A 231 19.88 11.17 -3.38
C GLN A 231 19.73 9.77 -4.01
N GLU A 232 20.69 8.88 -3.77
CA GLU A 232 20.64 7.49 -4.26
C GLU A 232 19.47 6.71 -3.64
N ILE A 233 19.20 6.90 -2.35
CA ILE A 233 18.04 6.27 -1.68
C ILE A 233 16.73 6.82 -2.26
N ALA A 234 16.60 8.13 -2.50
CA ALA A 234 15.42 8.69 -3.14
C ALA A 234 15.21 8.10 -4.54
N GLY A 235 16.28 7.98 -5.32
CA GLY A 235 16.26 7.32 -6.64
C GLY A 235 15.79 5.86 -6.55
N LEU A 236 16.32 5.09 -5.60
CA LEU A 236 15.95 3.69 -5.38
C LEU A 236 14.48 3.54 -4.96
N LEU A 237 14.00 4.37 -4.04
CA LEU A 237 12.61 4.35 -3.58
C LEU A 237 11.63 4.76 -4.69
N ASN A 238 12.07 5.61 -5.63
CA ASN A 238 11.28 6.06 -6.77
C ASN A 238 11.49 5.24 -8.05
N ALA A 239 12.34 4.22 -8.03
CA ALA A 239 12.70 3.42 -9.20
C ALA A 239 11.51 2.67 -9.84
N TRP A 240 10.39 2.54 -9.14
CA TRP A 240 9.15 1.97 -9.70
C TRP A 240 8.44 2.93 -10.68
N GLN A 241 8.80 4.22 -10.69
CA GLN A 241 8.29 5.24 -11.61
C GLN A 241 9.18 5.39 -12.85
N THR A 242 10.45 5.07 -12.72
CA THR A 242 11.41 5.22 -13.80
C THR A 242 11.43 3.93 -14.63
N SER A 243 11.63 4.09 -15.93
CA SER A 243 11.87 2.98 -16.85
C SER A 243 13.24 3.20 -17.47
N ALA A 244 14.09 2.19 -17.42
CA ALA A 244 15.46 2.26 -17.90
C ALA A 244 15.52 2.34 -19.44
N SER A 245 14.46 1.92 -20.12
CA SER A 245 14.32 1.98 -21.58
C SER A 245 12.92 2.39 -22.04
N SER A 246 12.80 2.79 -23.30
CA SER A 246 11.50 3.02 -23.95
C SER A 246 10.66 1.74 -24.04
N ALA A 247 11.29 0.59 -24.27
CA ALA A 247 10.62 -0.71 -24.28
C ALA A 247 9.99 -1.02 -22.92
N GLU A 248 10.75 -0.85 -21.84
CA GLU A 248 10.24 -1.05 -20.48
C GLU A 248 9.11 -0.07 -20.13
N ARG A 249 9.22 1.19 -20.58
CA ARG A 249 8.15 2.18 -20.40
C ARG A 249 6.85 1.72 -21.07
N ASN A 250 6.93 1.30 -22.34
CA ASN A 250 5.77 0.82 -23.10
C ASN A 250 5.14 -0.41 -22.44
N ASP A 251 5.96 -1.34 -21.92
CA ASP A 251 5.46 -2.52 -21.22
C ASP A 251 4.76 -2.17 -19.90
N ASN A 252 5.33 -1.24 -19.13
CA ASN A 252 4.74 -0.74 -17.89
C ASN A 252 3.40 -0.02 -18.18
N GLU A 253 3.34 0.82 -19.20
CA GLU A 253 2.13 1.52 -19.64
C GLU A 253 1.04 0.55 -20.10
N LYS A 254 1.42 -0.48 -20.88
CA LYS A 254 0.49 -1.53 -21.32
C LYS A 254 -0.09 -2.30 -20.14
N ARG A 255 0.73 -2.66 -19.15
CA ARG A 255 0.28 -3.36 -17.94
C ARG A 255 -0.64 -2.50 -17.10
N GLN A 256 -0.27 -1.24 -16.91
CA GLN A 256 -1.11 -0.28 -16.21
C GLN A 256 -2.47 -0.13 -16.91
N LYS A 257 -2.48 -0.01 -18.24
CA LYS A 257 -3.72 0.05 -19.02
C LYS A 257 -4.59 -1.20 -18.80
N VAL A 258 -4.02 -2.40 -18.89
CA VAL A 258 -4.77 -3.66 -18.66
C VAL A 258 -5.40 -3.70 -17.26
N THR A 259 -4.69 -3.24 -16.22
CA THR A 259 -5.24 -3.17 -14.86
C THR A 259 -6.30 -2.08 -14.72
N ILE A 260 -6.12 -0.90 -15.32
CA ILE A 260 -7.13 0.17 -15.31
C ILE A 260 -8.41 -0.30 -16.01
N ASP A 261 -8.28 -0.92 -17.18
CA ASP A 261 -9.42 -1.45 -17.94
C ASP A 261 -10.19 -2.51 -17.11
N LEU A 262 -9.49 -3.37 -16.35
CA LEU A 262 -10.13 -4.29 -15.41
C LEU A 262 -10.94 -3.54 -14.34
N VAL A 263 -10.33 -2.55 -13.69
CA VAL A 263 -10.99 -1.77 -12.61
C VAL A 263 -12.24 -1.09 -13.14
N VAL A 264 -12.15 -0.42 -14.29
CA VAL A 264 -13.30 0.23 -14.95
C VAL A 264 -14.41 -0.78 -15.24
N ASN A 265 -14.07 -1.92 -15.85
CA ASN A 265 -15.06 -2.93 -16.22
C ASN A 265 -15.74 -3.55 -14.99
N VAL A 266 -14.99 -3.82 -13.91
CA VAL A 266 -15.56 -4.37 -12.66
C VAL A 266 -16.46 -3.36 -11.96
N LEU A 267 -16.08 -2.09 -11.92
CA LEU A 267 -16.89 -1.01 -11.34
C LEU A 267 -18.15 -0.72 -12.16
N ASN A 268 -18.09 -0.84 -13.48
CA ASN A 268 -19.24 -0.61 -14.37
C ASN A 268 -20.17 -1.83 -14.47
N ALA A 269 -19.69 -3.02 -14.11
CA ALA A 269 -20.51 -4.22 -13.91
C ALA A 269 -21.09 -4.33 -12.48
N ALA A 270 -20.85 -3.34 -11.62
CA ALA A 270 -21.32 -3.34 -10.24
C ALA A 270 -22.78 -2.91 -10.13
N THR A 271 -23.51 -3.46 -9.15
CA THR A 271 -24.87 -3.02 -8.83
C THR A 271 -24.86 -1.65 -8.14
N VAL A 272 -26.03 -1.00 -8.09
CA VAL A 272 -26.24 0.25 -7.34
C VAL A 272 -25.76 0.11 -5.89
N ASP A 273 -26.13 -0.98 -5.21
CA ASP A 273 -25.73 -1.23 -3.82
C ASP A 273 -24.21 -1.39 -3.67
N GLN A 274 -23.56 -2.14 -4.57
CA GLN A 274 -22.10 -2.30 -4.56
C GLN A 274 -21.40 -0.95 -4.77
N ARG A 275 -21.94 -0.09 -5.65
CA ARG A 275 -21.42 1.25 -5.95
C ARG A 275 -21.57 2.20 -4.76
N ASN A 276 -22.73 2.23 -4.13
CA ASN A 276 -22.95 3.02 -2.93
C ASN A 276 -22.07 2.54 -1.76
N LYS A 277 -21.89 1.24 -1.58
CA LYS A 277 -20.97 0.69 -0.58
C LYS A 277 -19.51 1.12 -0.82
N ALA A 278 -19.05 1.10 -2.07
CA ALA A 278 -17.71 1.58 -2.40
C ALA A 278 -17.57 3.09 -2.14
N ALA A 279 -18.60 3.89 -2.45
CA ALA A 279 -18.64 5.31 -2.13
C ALA A 279 -18.61 5.57 -0.61
N GLU A 280 -19.44 4.89 0.17
CA GLU A 280 -19.43 4.97 1.64
C GLU A 280 -18.05 4.63 2.22
N ARG A 281 -17.39 3.61 1.66
CA ARG A 281 -16.04 3.25 2.10
C ARG A 281 -15.01 4.32 1.75
N ALA A 282 -15.10 4.93 0.57
CA ALA A 282 -14.24 6.05 0.19
C ALA A 282 -14.45 7.25 1.14
N ALA A 283 -15.70 7.54 1.49
CA ALA A 283 -16.05 8.58 2.46
C ALA A 283 -15.43 8.32 3.84
N GLY A 284 -15.60 7.10 4.37
CA GLY A 284 -15.04 6.74 5.67
C GLY A 284 -13.51 6.80 5.71
N TRP A 285 -12.83 6.40 4.64
CA TRP A 285 -11.38 6.53 4.55
C TRP A 285 -10.94 8.00 4.43
N ALA A 286 -11.68 8.83 3.68
CA ALA A 286 -11.40 10.26 3.58
C ALA A 286 -11.53 10.94 4.95
N GLU A 287 -12.58 10.63 5.71
CA GLU A 287 -12.78 11.11 7.06
C GLU A 287 -11.65 10.67 8.00
N ASP A 288 -11.29 9.39 7.98
CA ASP A 288 -10.19 8.89 8.81
C ASP A 288 -8.86 9.58 8.48
N PHE A 289 -8.56 9.82 7.20
CA PHE A 289 -7.37 10.55 6.79
C PHE A 289 -7.39 12.01 7.25
N GLN A 290 -8.54 12.68 7.20
CA GLN A 290 -8.69 14.05 7.74
C GLN A 290 -8.50 14.09 9.26
N ILE A 291 -9.04 13.11 9.99
CA ILE A 291 -8.87 13.01 11.45
C ILE A 291 -7.39 12.78 11.79
N LEU A 292 -6.73 11.84 11.10
CA LEU A 292 -5.31 11.54 11.31
C LEU A 292 -4.40 12.73 10.99
N ALA A 293 -4.76 13.53 9.99
CA ALA A 293 -4.01 14.74 9.64
C ALA A 293 -4.11 15.85 10.70
N ARG A 294 -5.16 15.86 11.53
CA ARG A 294 -5.39 16.86 12.59
C ARG A 294 -4.82 16.44 13.95
N ASN A 295 -4.74 15.15 14.20
CA ASN A 295 -4.20 14.61 15.45
C ASN A 295 -2.67 14.59 15.35
N ASP A 296 -2.04 15.64 15.87
CA ASP A 296 -0.60 15.74 16.15
C ASP A 296 -0.22 15.02 17.45
#